data_AF-K7ZDU7-F1
#
_entry.id   AF-K7ZDU7-F1
#
_cell.length_a   1.000
_cell.length_b   1.000
_cell.length_c   1.000
_cell.angle_alpha   90.00
_cell.angle_beta   90.00
_cell.angle_gamma   90.00
#
_symmetry.space_group_name_H-M   'P 1'
#
loop_
_entity.id
_entity.type
_entity.pdbx_description
1 polymer ?
#
loop_
_entity_poly.entity_id
_entity_poly.type
_entity_poly.pdbx_seq_one_letter_code
_entity_poly.pdbx_strand_id
1 'polypeptide(L)'
;MPTLFGSELSSAVINTGIATIILIVALSLLSWFFPWLQKKIQSLSHSQLPALKIHNFEIITAQSLTAGICSLLKGLRLIITVLGLYFYFSLVLGFFPDTQHLSENMLHYILDPLKEVLKTIVDYIPKAIYVIVIFLVMRYVLKVIRLFFLRIEAGYLKLDGFHAEWAHPTYNLVRILVFAFTLIIVFPHLPGSSSPAFQGVSVFLGLLISLGSSSAISNMVAGLVITYMRPFQVGDRVKLGTTVGDVVEKNLLVTRIRTIKNVDVTIPNSNVLNSHIINFSAVADTKGLILNPRITIGYDVNWRKVHELLLGAAARTEGILKDPKPFIFQTALDNSYVQYELNGYTRLANNFDDVYSDLYRNIQDLFNEAQIEIMSPTYHALRDGEGKHIPAEYKS
;
A
#
# COMPACT_ATOMS: atom_id res chain seq x y z
N MET A 1 -66.32 45.60 -37.31
CA MET A 1 -65.49 44.96 -36.27
C MET A 1 -65.93 43.52 -35.84
N PRO A 2 -66.64 42.68 -36.64
CA PRO A 2 -66.79 41.25 -36.32
C PRO A 2 -65.88 40.31 -37.14
N THR A 3 -65.16 40.81 -38.14
CA THR A 3 -64.34 39.99 -39.06
C THR A 3 -62.94 39.65 -38.55
N LEU A 4 -62.43 40.39 -37.55
CA LEU A 4 -61.08 40.16 -36.99
C LEU A 4 -61.05 38.99 -35.98
N PHE A 5 -62.12 38.79 -35.20
CA PHE A 5 -62.20 37.71 -34.22
C PHE A 5 -62.31 36.31 -34.86
N GLY A 6 -63.01 36.20 -36.00
CA GLY A 6 -63.16 34.91 -36.70
C GLY A 6 -61.87 34.40 -37.33
N SER A 7 -61.00 35.30 -37.82
CA SER A 7 -59.71 34.93 -38.40
C SER A 7 -58.69 34.47 -37.36
N GLU A 8 -58.66 35.11 -36.19
CA GLU A 8 -57.74 34.72 -35.11
C GLU A 8 -58.10 33.35 -34.53
N LEU A 9 -59.38 33.10 -34.27
CA LEU A 9 -59.83 31.80 -33.77
C LEU A 9 -59.57 30.66 -34.78
N SER A 10 -59.76 30.92 -36.08
CA SER A 10 -59.47 29.94 -37.13
C SER A 10 -57.98 29.59 -37.18
N SER A 11 -57.10 30.58 -37.03
CA SER A 11 -55.64 30.36 -36.99
C SER A 11 -55.20 29.58 -35.75
N ALA A 12 -55.83 29.82 -34.59
CA ALA A 12 -55.57 29.09 -33.35
C ALA A 12 -55.89 27.59 -33.45
N VAL A 13 -57.01 27.25 -34.10
CA VAL A 13 -57.41 25.85 -34.31
C VAL A 13 -56.45 25.13 -35.27
N ILE A 14 -56.01 25.80 -36.34
CA ILE A 14 -55.02 25.24 -37.29
C ILE A 14 -53.68 24.97 -36.58
N ASN A 15 -53.19 25.94 -35.80
CA ASN A 15 -51.94 25.82 -35.04
C ASN A 15 -52.01 24.71 -33.98
N THR A 16 -53.16 24.56 -33.30
CA THR A 16 -53.42 23.44 -32.39
C THR A 16 -53.39 22.09 -33.10
N GLY A 17 -53.98 22.00 -34.29
CA GLY A 17 -53.93 20.80 -35.13
C GLY A 17 -52.49 20.40 -35.48
N ILE A 18 -51.66 21.37 -35.88
CA ILE A 18 -50.24 21.15 -36.18
C ILE A 18 -49.46 20.72 -34.92
N ALA A 19 -49.65 21.40 -33.79
CA ALA A 19 -48.99 21.06 -32.53
C ALA A 19 -49.36 19.64 -32.04
N THR A 20 -50.62 19.23 -32.24
CA THR A 20 -51.08 17.87 -31.91
C THR A 20 -50.34 16.83 -32.75
N ILE A 21 -50.20 17.07 -34.05
CA ILE A 21 -49.47 16.17 -34.95
C ILE A 21 -47.98 16.09 -34.52
N ILE A 22 -47.35 17.22 -34.22
CA ILE A 22 -45.96 17.27 -33.74
C ILE A 22 -45.80 16.47 -32.44
N LEU A 23 -46.72 16.63 -31.48
CA LEU A 23 -46.70 15.87 -30.23
C LEU A 23 -46.84 14.36 -30.51
N ILE A 24 -47.78 13.95 -31.36
CA ILE A 24 -47.98 12.52 -31.71
C ILE A 24 -46.71 11.95 -32.33
N VAL A 25 -46.05 12.70 -33.23
CA VAL A 25 -44.77 12.29 -33.83
C VAL A 25 -43.67 12.20 -32.77
N ALA A 26 -43.55 13.19 -31.88
CA ALA A 26 -42.56 13.19 -30.80
C ALA A 26 -42.75 12.02 -29.81
N LEU A 27 -43.99 11.74 -29.41
CA LEU A 27 -44.34 10.60 -28.55
C LEU A 27 -44.10 9.26 -29.27
N SER A 28 -44.33 9.20 -30.58
CA SER A 28 -44.03 8.02 -31.40
C SER A 28 -42.52 7.79 -31.53
N LEU A 29 -41.73 8.84 -31.71
CA LEU A 29 -40.26 8.76 -31.71
C LEU A 29 -39.73 8.32 -30.34
N LEU A 30 -40.27 8.85 -29.25
CA LEU A 30 -39.92 8.44 -27.88
C LEU A 30 -40.28 6.97 -27.61
N SER A 31 -41.46 6.54 -28.05
CA SER A 31 -41.92 5.16 -27.88
C SER A 31 -41.13 4.15 -28.71
N TRP A 32 -40.52 4.58 -29.81
CA TRP A 32 -39.58 3.79 -30.60
C TRP A 32 -38.15 3.80 -30.05
N PHE A 33 -37.61 4.98 -29.70
CA PHE A 33 -36.20 5.16 -29.32
C PHE A 33 -35.84 4.50 -27.99
N PHE A 34 -36.67 4.65 -26.95
CA PHE A 34 -36.35 4.13 -25.62
C PHE A 34 -36.27 2.60 -25.56
N PRO A 35 -37.20 1.83 -26.17
CA PRO A 35 -37.06 0.38 -26.29
C PRO A 35 -35.85 -0.05 -27.12
N TRP A 36 -35.52 0.69 -28.19
CA TRP A 36 -34.31 0.44 -28.98
C TRP A 36 -33.03 0.65 -28.15
N LEU A 37 -32.95 1.75 -27.38
CA LEU A 37 -31.83 2.07 -26.52
C LEU A 37 -31.66 1.03 -25.40
N GLN A 38 -32.77 0.62 -24.77
CA GLN A 38 -32.78 -0.45 -23.76
C GLN A 38 -32.24 -1.77 -24.32
N LYS A 39 -32.71 -2.19 -25.51
CA LYS A 39 -32.20 -3.39 -26.18
C LYS A 39 -30.71 -3.28 -26.51
N LYS A 40 -30.24 -2.10 -26.96
CA LYS A 40 -28.83 -1.86 -27.27
C LYS A 40 -27.95 -1.93 -26.02
N ILE A 41 -28.37 -1.32 -24.92
CA ILE A 41 -27.67 -1.39 -23.62
C ILE A 41 -27.62 -2.83 -23.10
N GLN A 42 -28.71 -3.58 -23.23
CA GLN A 42 -28.76 -4.99 -22.82
C GLN A 42 -27.84 -5.87 -23.68
N SER A 43 -27.74 -5.61 -24.99
CA SER A 43 -26.82 -6.32 -25.89
C SER A 43 -25.33 -6.01 -25.63
N LEU A 44 -25.01 -4.77 -25.23
CA LEU A 44 -23.65 -4.35 -24.86
C LEU A 44 -23.22 -4.94 -23.51
N SER A 45 -24.17 -5.18 -22.59
CA SER A 45 -23.88 -5.81 -21.30
C SER A 45 -23.43 -7.28 -21.40
N HIS A 46 -23.87 -8.02 -22.43
CA HIS A 46 -23.46 -9.41 -22.63
C HIS A 46 -22.07 -9.53 -23.28
N SER A 47 -21.54 -8.47 -23.88
CA SER A 47 -20.30 -8.53 -24.66
C SER A 47 -19.12 -7.74 -24.08
N GLN A 48 -19.34 -6.69 -23.27
CA GLN A 48 -18.22 -5.79 -22.88
C GLN A 48 -18.27 -5.18 -21.46
N LEU A 49 -19.24 -5.51 -20.60
CA LEU A 49 -19.24 -4.96 -19.22
C LEU A 49 -18.50 -5.90 -18.25
N PRO A 50 -17.32 -5.53 -17.72
CA PRO A 50 -16.64 -6.33 -16.72
C PRO A 50 -17.49 -6.36 -15.44
N ALA A 51 -17.77 -7.55 -14.93
CA ALA A 51 -18.32 -7.70 -13.59
C ALA A 51 -17.36 -7.03 -12.60
N LEU A 52 -17.86 -6.09 -11.78
CA LEU A 52 -17.09 -5.44 -10.72
C LEU A 52 -16.85 -6.47 -9.60
N LYS A 53 -15.85 -7.32 -9.79
CA LYS A 53 -15.41 -8.30 -8.80
C LYS A 53 -14.44 -7.63 -7.84
N ILE A 54 -14.89 -7.39 -6.61
CA ILE A 54 -14.00 -7.07 -5.49
C ILE A 54 -13.81 -8.37 -4.68
N HIS A 55 -12.63 -8.96 -4.82
CA HIS A 55 -12.03 -9.93 -3.88
C HIS A 55 -12.82 -11.20 -3.49
N ASN A 56 -13.87 -11.59 -4.23
CA ASN A 56 -14.72 -12.81 -4.13
C ASN A 56 -16.19 -12.59 -3.76
N PHE A 57 -16.68 -11.35 -3.68
CA PHE A 57 -18.11 -11.08 -3.56
C PHE A 57 -18.64 -10.40 -4.84
N GLU A 58 -19.61 -11.04 -5.51
CA GLU A 58 -20.44 -10.39 -6.52
C GLU A 58 -21.52 -9.56 -5.82
N ILE A 59 -21.14 -8.40 -5.27
CA ILE A 59 -22.08 -7.53 -4.54
C ILE A 59 -23.14 -6.96 -5.50
N ILE A 60 -22.80 -6.78 -6.78
CA ILE A 60 -23.70 -6.26 -7.81
C ILE A 60 -23.51 -7.05 -9.10
N THR A 61 -24.41 -7.99 -9.36
CA THR A 61 -24.45 -8.75 -10.63
C THR A 61 -24.67 -7.79 -11.80
N ALA A 62 -24.05 -8.04 -12.96
CA ALA A 62 -24.25 -7.25 -14.18
C ALA A 62 -25.75 -7.15 -14.58
N GLN A 63 -26.54 -8.15 -14.18
CA GLN A 63 -28.00 -8.17 -14.35
C GLN A 63 -28.71 -7.13 -13.47
N SER A 64 -28.27 -6.90 -12.24
CA SER A 64 -28.84 -5.89 -11.34
C SER A 64 -28.50 -4.46 -11.80
N LEU A 65 -27.29 -4.24 -12.33
CA LEU A 65 -26.90 -2.97 -12.94
C LEU A 65 -27.72 -2.66 -14.19
N THR A 66 -27.88 -3.64 -15.10
CA THR A 66 -28.68 -3.46 -16.31
C THR A 66 -30.16 -3.26 -16.00
N ALA A 67 -30.71 -3.99 -15.04
CA ALA A 67 -32.08 -3.79 -14.56
C ALA A 67 -32.27 -2.39 -13.95
N GLY A 68 -31.30 -1.91 -13.16
CA GLY A 68 -31.29 -0.55 -12.61
C GLY A 68 -31.27 0.53 -13.69
N ILE A 69 -30.37 0.41 -14.68
CA ILE A 69 -30.27 1.33 -15.82
C ILE A 69 -31.56 1.32 -16.65
N CYS A 70 -32.14 0.15 -16.91
CA CYS A 70 -33.40 0.04 -17.62
C CYS A 70 -34.57 0.70 -16.86
N SER A 71 -34.61 0.55 -15.53
CA SER A 71 -35.62 1.21 -14.69
C SER A 71 -35.46 2.73 -14.70
N LEU A 72 -34.22 3.24 -14.61
CA LEU A 72 -33.93 4.66 -14.77
C LEU A 72 -34.36 5.19 -16.14
N LEU A 73 -34.10 4.47 -17.22
CA LEU A 73 -34.53 4.85 -18.56
C LEU A 73 -36.06 4.88 -18.72
N LYS A 74 -36.79 3.98 -18.05
CA LYS A 74 -38.26 4.03 -18.00
C LYS A 74 -38.74 5.28 -17.26
N GLY A 75 -38.13 5.60 -16.12
CA GLY A 75 -38.42 6.83 -15.37
C GLY A 75 -38.14 8.08 -16.18
N LEU A 76 -36.99 8.12 -16.86
CA LEU A 76 -36.61 9.22 -17.76
C LEU A 76 -37.61 9.39 -18.91
N ARG A 77 -38.03 8.29 -19.55
CA ARG A 77 -39.07 8.32 -20.58
C ARG A 77 -40.37 8.91 -20.06
N LEU A 78 -40.81 8.50 -18.86
CA LEU A 78 -42.02 9.03 -18.23
C LEU A 78 -41.89 10.54 -17.98
N ILE A 79 -40.77 10.99 -17.41
CA ILE A 79 -40.49 12.40 -17.16
C ILE A 79 -40.53 13.21 -18.47
N ILE A 80 -39.83 12.75 -19.51
CA ILE A 80 -39.83 13.44 -20.82
C ILE A 80 -41.23 13.46 -21.44
N THR A 81 -42.01 12.40 -21.27
CA THR A 81 -43.39 12.32 -21.76
C THR A 81 -44.30 13.31 -21.04
N VAL A 82 -44.23 13.35 -19.71
CA VAL A 82 -45.00 14.30 -18.88
C VAL A 82 -44.61 15.74 -19.19
N LEU A 83 -43.31 16.03 -19.29
CA LEU A 83 -42.81 17.35 -19.70
C LEU A 83 -43.26 17.73 -21.11
N GLY A 84 -43.24 16.79 -22.06
CA GLY A 84 -43.71 17.01 -23.43
C GLY A 84 -45.21 17.29 -23.51
N LEU A 85 -46.02 16.57 -22.73
CA LEU A 85 -47.46 16.82 -22.60
C LEU A 85 -47.75 18.18 -21.94
N TYR A 86 -47.00 18.54 -20.89
CA TYR A 86 -47.11 19.83 -20.24
C TYR A 86 -46.72 20.98 -21.18
N PHE A 87 -45.64 20.82 -21.95
CA PHE A 87 -45.22 21.78 -22.98
C PHE A 87 -46.27 21.92 -24.09
N TYR A 88 -46.86 20.81 -24.56
CA TYR A 88 -47.96 20.84 -25.52
C TYR A 88 -49.18 21.58 -24.97
N PHE A 89 -49.60 21.26 -23.75
CA PHE A 89 -50.72 21.94 -23.10
C PHE A 89 -50.46 23.45 -22.98
N SER A 90 -49.23 23.83 -22.62
CA SER A 90 -48.79 25.22 -22.59
C SER A 90 -48.87 25.87 -23.97
N LEU A 91 -48.40 25.23 -25.04
CA LEU A 91 -48.49 25.77 -26.41
C LEU A 91 -49.92 25.95 -26.88
N VAL A 92 -50.81 24.98 -26.64
CA VAL A 92 -52.22 25.05 -27.05
C VAL A 92 -52.92 26.21 -26.37
N LEU A 93 -52.70 26.43 -25.07
CA LEU A 93 -53.23 27.59 -24.36
C LEU A 93 -52.68 28.92 -24.90
N GLY A 94 -51.48 28.91 -25.49
CA GLY A 94 -50.86 30.09 -26.11
C GLY A 94 -51.49 30.49 -27.44
N PHE A 95 -52.18 29.56 -28.12
CA PHE A 95 -52.84 29.84 -29.39
C PHE A 95 -54.19 30.56 -29.23
N PHE A 96 -54.81 30.51 -28.04
CA PHE A 96 -56.08 31.19 -27.78
C PHE A 96 -55.86 32.56 -27.10
N PRO A 97 -56.45 33.65 -27.63
CA PRO A 97 -56.22 35.01 -27.11
C PRO A 97 -56.50 35.18 -25.62
N ASP A 98 -57.57 34.54 -25.12
CA ASP A 98 -58.00 34.67 -23.71
C ASP A 98 -57.07 33.93 -22.72
N THR A 99 -56.30 32.94 -23.18
CA THR A 99 -55.42 32.10 -22.34
C THR A 99 -53.93 32.30 -22.60
N GLN A 100 -53.57 33.24 -23.48
CA GLN A 100 -52.19 33.47 -23.90
C GLN A 100 -51.26 33.82 -22.72
N HIS A 101 -51.71 34.66 -21.78
CA HIS A 101 -50.93 35.00 -20.58
C HIS A 101 -50.65 33.78 -19.66
N LEU A 102 -51.56 32.81 -19.61
CA LEU A 102 -51.36 31.57 -18.84
C LEU A 102 -50.27 30.69 -19.49
N SER A 103 -50.23 30.66 -20.83
CA SER A 103 -49.19 29.97 -21.58
C SER A 103 -47.80 30.55 -21.35
N GLU A 104 -47.67 31.87 -21.36
CA GLU A 104 -46.39 32.55 -21.15
C GLU A 104 -45.79 32.19 -19.78
N ASN A 105 -46.58 32.24 -18.72
CA ASN A 105 -46.13 31.86 -17.37
C ASN A 105 -45.77 30.37 -17.26
N MET A 106 -46.57 29.49 -17.87
CA MET A 106 -46.32 28.04 -17.88
C MET A 106 -45.05 27.67 -18.66
N LEU A 107 -44.78 28.36 -19.79
CA LEU A 107 -43.55 28.20 -20.57
C LEU A 107 -42.32 28.66 -19.77
N HIS A 108 -42.40 29.77 -19.04
CA HIS A 108 -41.32 30.24 -18.18
C HIS A 108 -40.92 29.22 -17.12
N TYR A 109 -41.88 28.55 -16.47
CA TYR A 109 -41.60 27.51 -15.48
C TYR A 109 -40.86 26.27 -16.03
N ILE A 110 -40.92 26.01 -17.34
CA ILE A 110 -40.15 24.92 -17.99
C ILE A 110 -38.84 25.43 -18.56
N LEU A 111 -38.91 26.51 -19.34
CA LEU A 111 -37.82 26.98 -20.17
C LEU A 111 -36.73 27.61 -19.33
N ASP A 112 -37.05 28.31 -18.25
CA ASP A 112 -36.04 28.99 -17.45
C ASP A 112 -35.15 28.00 -16.67
N PRO A 113 -35.69 26.99 -15.95
CA PRO A 113 -34.87 25.94 -15.36
C PRO A 113 -34.07 25.16 -16.40
N LEU A 114 -34.64 24.88 -17.57
CA LEU A 114 -33.93 24.19 -18.64
C LEU A 114 -32.76 25.02 -19.19
N LYS A 115 -32.98 26.32 -19.40
CA LYS A 115 -31.93 27.27 -19.81
C LYS A 115 -30.85 27.40 -18.75
N GLU A 116 -31.21 27.45 -17.46
CA GLU A 116 -30.24 27.50 -16.36
C GLU A 116 -29.38 26.24 -16.28
N VAL A 117 -29.99 25.06 -16.43
CA VAL A 117 -29.25 23.78 -16.49
C VAL A 117 -28.33 23.77 -17.71
N LEU A 118 -28.84 24.14 -18.89
CA LEU A 118 -28.05 24.17 -20.11
C LEU A 118 -26.88 25.15 -19.99
N LYS A 119 -27.12 26.34 -19.45
CA LYS A 119 -26.09 27.36 -19.19
C LYS A 119 -25.05 26.82 -18.22
N THR A 120 -25.45 26.16 -17.13
CA THR A 120 -24.52 25.56 -16.16
C THR A 120 -23.63 24.49 -16.80
N ILE A 121 -24.19 23.67 -17.70
CA ILE A 121 -23.43 22.67 -18.46
C ILE A 121 -22.42 23.35 -19.39
N VAL A 122 -22.86 24.35 -20.16
CA VAL A 122 -22.01 25.10 -21.09
C VAL A 122 -20.89 25.83 -20.34
N ASP A 123 -21.20 26.49 -19.23
CA ASP A 123 -20.24 27.19 -18.37
C ASP A 123 -19.21 26.23 -17.74
N TYR A 124 -19.55 24.94 -17.62
CA TYR A 124 -18.64 23.90 -17.14
C TYR A 124 -17.71 23.36 -18.23
N ILE A 125 -18.05 23.45 -19.53
CA ILE A 125 -17.22 22.94 -20.62
C ILE A 125 -15.77 23.46 -20.55
N PRO A 126 -15.51 24.77 -20.37
CA PRO A 126 -14.14 25.27 -20.22
C PRO A 126 -13.40 24.62 -19.04
N LYS A 127 -14.07 24.47 -17.88
CA LYS A 127 -13.48 23.84 -16.68
C LYS A 127 -13.15 22.37 -16.93
N ALA A 128 -14.01 21.64 -17.63
CA ALA A 128 -13.75 20.26 -18.02
C ALA A 128 -12.51 20.16 -18.93
N ILE A 129 -12.36 21.08 -19.89
CA ILE A 129 -11.17 21.15 -20.75
C ILE A 129 -9.92 21.40 -19.90
N TYR A 130 -9.94 22.33 -18.94
CA TYR A 130 -8.82 22.56 -18.02
C TYR A 130 -8.43 21.27 -17.26
N VAL A 131 -9.39 20.54 -16.71
CA VAL A 131 -9.13 19.27 -16.01
C VAL A 131 -8.49 18.23 -16.95
N ILE A 132 -8.98 18.11 -18.19
CA ILE A 132 -8.41 17.21 -19.20
C ILE A 132 -6.97 17.61 -19.52
N VAL A 133 -6.71 18.91 -19.70
CA VAL A 133 -5.37 19.44 -19.96
C VAL A 133 -4.43 19.14 -18.80
N ILE A 134 -4.86 19.38 -17.56
CA ILE A 134 -4.07 19.06 -16.35
C ILE A 134 -3.74 17.56 -16.30
N PHE A 135 -4.70 16.68 -16.56
CA PHE A 135 -4.47 15.24 -16.57
C PHE A 135 -3.50 14.81 -17.67
N LEU A 136 -3.61 15.43 -18.85
CA LEU A 136 -2.68 15.21 -19.96
C LEU A 136 -1.27 15.66 -19.59
N VAL A 137 -1.11 16.86 -19.01
CA VAL A 137 0.17 17.37 -18.50
C VAL A 137 0.74 16.42 -17.45
N MET A 138 -0.04 16.02 -16.44
CA MET A 138 0.37 15.05 -15.42
C MET A 138 0.90 13.76 -16.06
N ARG A 139 0.19 13.20 -17.05
CA ARG A 139 0.62 11.98 -17.76
C ARG A 139 1.96 12.18 -18.45
N TYR A 140 2.17 13.31 -19.13
CA TYR A 140 3.45 13.61 -19.79
C TYR A 140 4.58 13.84 -18.79
N VAL A 141 4.34 14.59 -17.72
CA VAL A 141 5.30 14.80 -16.63
C VAL A 141 5.73 13.47 -16.01
N LEU A 142 4.79 12.60 -15.65
CA LEU A 142 5.09 11.27 -15.11
C LEU A 142 5.84 10.38 -16.11
N LYS A 143 5.53 10.49 -17.42
CA LYS A 143 6.26 9.77 -18.47
C LYS A 143 7.72 10.23 -18.54
N VAL A 144 7.96 11.54 -18.52
CA VAL A 144 9.32 12.11 -18.55
C VAL A 144 10.11 11.71 -17.31
N ILE A 145 9.51 11.87 -16.13
CA ILE A 145 10.14 11.49 -14.85
C ILE A 145 10.48 10.00 -14.84
N ARG A 146 9.57 9.13 -15.31
CA ARG A 146 9.84 7.69 -15.41
C ARG A 146 11.02 7.39 -16.33
N LEU A 147 11.07 8.01 -17.51
CA LEU A 147 12.17 7.83 -18.45
C LEU A 147 13.52 8.28 -17.87
N PHE A 148 13.51 9.31 -17.01
CA PHE A 148 14.70 9.77 -16.30
C PHE A 148 15.18 8.73 -15.28
N PHE A 149 14.30 8.27 -14.38
CA PHE A 149 14.68 7.30 -13.35
C PHE A 149 15.06 5.92 -13.90
N LEU A 150 14.42 5.47 -14.98
CA LEU A 150 14.81 4.23 -15.67
C LEU A 150 16.24 4.29 -16.23
N ARG A 151 16.71 5.47 -16.65
CA ARG A 151 18.09 5.63 -17.13
C ARG A 151 19.12 5.60 -16.00
N ILE A 152 18.74 6.09 -14.81
CA ILE A 152 19.57 5.99 -13.60
C ILE A 152 19.66 4.54 -13.13
N GLU A 153 18.52 3.85 -13.09
CA GLU A 153 18.42 2.45 -12.69
C GLU A 153 19.25 1.54 -13.61
N ALA A 154 19.21 1.78 -14.93
CA ALA A 154 20.01 1.06 -15.91
C ALA A 154 21.50 1.48 -15.94
N GLY A 155 21.94 2.41 -15.08
CA GLY A 155 23.34 2.80 -14.93
C GLY A 155 23.90 3.70 -16.03
N TYR A 156 23.07 4.16 -16.98
CA TYR A 156 23.48 5.07 -18.06
C TYR A 156 23.74 6.49 -17.56
N LEU A 157 23.10 6.89 -16.45
CA LEU A 157 23.28 8.18 -15.82
C LEU A 157 23.74 7.96 -14.38
N LYS A 158 25.02 8.22 -14.10
CA LYS A 158 25.56 8.23 -12.73
C LYS A 158 25.46 9.65 -12.19
N LEU A 159 24.69 9.81 -11.13
CA LEU A 159 24.62 11.06 -10.36
C LEU A 159 25.51 10.89 -9.14
N ASP A 160 26.41 11.83 -8.91
CA ASP A 160 27.29 11.81 -7.75
C ASP A 160 26.47 11.79 -6.45
N GLY A 161 26.72 10.80 -5.60
CA GLY A 161 25.99 10.61 -4.34
C GLY A 161 24.60 9.98 -4.46
N PHE A 162 24.14 9.58 -5.66
CA PHE A 162 22.86 8.88 -5.83
C PHE A 162 23.07 7.44 -6.29
N HIS A 163 22.69 6.48 -5.45
CA HIS A 163 22.81 5.05 -5.78
C HIS A 163 21.68 4.59 -6.71
N ALA A 164 21.98 3.67 -7.62
CA ALA A 164 20.99 3.12 -8.56
C ALA A 164 19.78 2.49 -7.84
N GLU A 165 19.99 1.87 -6.68
CA GLU A 165 18.94 1.29 -5.82
C GLU A 165 17.90 2.31 -5.33
N TRP A 166 18.23 3.60 -5.33
CA TRP A 166 17.31 4.65 -4.91
C TRP A 166 16.36 5.08 -6.03
N ALA A 167 16.68 4.79 -7.30
CA ALA A 167 15.93 5.29 -8.45
C ALA A 167 14.45 4.91 -8.41
N HIS A 168 14.14 3.62 -8.19
CA HIS A 168 12.77 3.12 -8.16
C HIS A 168 11.96 3.66 -6.94
N PRO A 169 12.49 3.61 -5.70
CA PRO A 169 11.86 4.25 -4.54
C PRO A 169 11.60 5.74 -4.73
N THR A 170 12.59 6.51 -5.20
CA THR A 170 12.46 7.95 -5.43
C THR A 170 11.44 8.25 -6.51
N TYR A 171 11.40 7.48 -7.61
CA TYR A 171 10.37 7.60 -8.64
C TYR A 171 8.96 7.43 -8.07
N ASN A 172 8.74 6.41 -7.24
CA ASN A 172 7.42 6.17 -6.64
C ASN A 172 7.00 7.31 -5.69
N LEU A 173 7.94 7.85 -4.92
CA LEU A 173 7.70 9.02 -4.06
C LEU A 173 7.31 10.24 -4.90
N VAL A 174 8.10 10.58 -5.92
CA VAL A 174 7.82 11.69 -6.83
C VAL A 174 6.47 11.50 -7.54
N ARG A 175 6.15 10.28 -7.98
CA ARG A 175 4.87 9.95 -8.58
C ARG A 175 3.71 10.26 -7.63
N ILE A 176 3.79 9.84 -6.37
CA ILE A 176 2.76 10.12 -5.36
C ILE A 176 2.58 11.64 -5.18
N LEU A 177 3.69 12.38 -5.08
CA LEU A 177 3.65 13.84 -4.95
C LEU A 177 2.99 14.50 -6.15
N VAL A 178 3.35 14.09 -7.38
CA VAL A 178 2.73 14.62 -8.60
C VAL A 178 1.22 14.35 -8.64
N PHE A 179 0.78 13.15 -8.23
CA PHE A 179 -0.66 12.86 -8.11
C PHE A 179 -1.35 13.75 -7.06
N ALA A 180 -0.74 13.93 -5.88
CA ALA A 180 -1.28 14.77 -4.83
C ALA A 180 -1.42 16.23 -5.28
N PHE A 181 -0.37 16.81 -5.88
CA PHE A 181 -0.43 18.16 -6.45
C PHE A 181 -1.46 18.28 -7.57
N THR A 182 -1.55 17.26 -8.44
CA THR A 182 -2.56 17.25 -9.50
C THR A 182 -3.98 17.29 -8.94
N LEU A 183 -4.27 16.51 -7.88
CA LEU A 183 -5.57 16.53 -7.22
C LEU A 183 -5.86 17.92 -6.61
N ILE A 184 -4.88 18.56 -5.98
CA ILE A 184 -5.02 19.91 -5.43
C ILE A 184 -5.35 20.93 -6.53
N ILE A 185 -4.67 20.86 -7.67
CA ILE A 185 -4.89 21.78 -8.80
C ILE A 185 -6.25 21.50 -9.48
N VAL A 186 -6.67 20.24 -9.58
CA VAL A 186 -7.97 19.87 -10.19
C VAL A 186 -9.14 20.23 -9.29
N PHE A 187 -8.98 20.19 -7.97
CA PHE A 187 -10.08 20.32 -7.00
C PHE A 187 -10.98 21.55 -7.21
N PRO A 188 -10.46 22.79 -7.40
CA PRO A 188 -11.29 23.97 -7.64
C PRO A 188 -12.12 23.90 -8.94
N HIS A 189 -11.71 23.08 -9.91
CA HIS A 189 -12.40 22.96 -11.18
C HIS A 189 -13.53 21.92 -11.17
N LEU A 190 -13.68 21.15 -10.09
CA LEU A 190 -14.77 20.18 -9.93
C LEU A 190 -16.12 20.89 -9.74
N PRO A 191 -17.23 20.30 -10.23
CA PRO A 191 -18.55 20.88 -10.07
C PRO A 191 -18.92 20.91 -8.58
N GLY A 192 -19.35 22.08 -8.10
CA GLY A 192 -19.72 22.26 -6.70
C GLY A 192 -18.54 22.48 -5.73
N SER A 193 -17.29 22.54 -6.21
CA SER A 193 -16.08 22.75 -5.39
C SER A 193 -16.11 24.01 -4.50
N SER A 194 -16.84 25.03 -4.92
CA SER A 194 -17.02 26.28 -4.20
C SER A 194 -18.10 26.22 -3.11
N SER A 195 -18.89 25.16 -3.05
CA SER A 195 -19.95 25.00 -2.05
C SER A 195 -19.36 24.61 -0.68
N PRO A 196 -19.78 25.27 0.42
CA PRO A 196 -19.38 24.87 1.77
C PRO A 196 -19.66 23.41 2.09
N ALA A 197 -20.77 22.86 1.58
CA ALA A 197 -21.13 21.45 1.79
C ALA A 197 -20.13 20.51 1.11
N PHE A 198 -19.75 20.80 -0.14
CA PHE A 198 -18.77 19.99 -0.88
C PHE A 198 -17.39 20.05 -0.22
N GLN A 199 -16.97 21.24 0.23
CA GLN A 199 -15.72 21.42 0.97
C GLN A 199 -15.74 20.67 2.30
N GLY A 200 -16.83 20.76 3.06
CA GLY A 200 -16.99 20.04 4.32
C GLY A 200 -16.90 18.53 4.16
N VAL A 201 -17.60 17.97 3.16
CA VAL A 201 -17.52 16.53 2.84
C VAL A 201 -16.12 16.13 2.38
N SER A 202 -15.47 16.96 1.57
CA SER A 202 -14.11 16.69 1.08
C SER A 202 -13.08 16.68 2.21
N VAL A 203 -13.17 17.64 3.13
CA VAL A 203 -12.32 17.70 4.34
C VAL A 203 -12.57 16.49 5.23
N PHE A 204 -13.83 16.15 5.47
CA PHE A 204 -14.20 14.97 6.26
C PHE A 204 -13.66 13.67 5.64
N LEU A 205 -13.80 13.50 4.32
CA LEU A 205 -13.25 12.34 3.60
C LEU A 205 -11.72 12.31 3.69
N GLY A 206 -11.06 13.46 3.54
CA GLY A 206 -9.61 13.58 3.71
C GLY A 206 -9.15 13.18 5.11
N LEU A 207 -9.88 13.60 6.15
CA LEU A 207 -9.62 13.20 7.54
C LEU A 207 -9.79 11.70 7.74
N LEU A 208 -10.87 11.10 7.22
CA LEU A 208 -11.10 9.66 7.30
C LEU A 208 -9.96 8.87 6.64
N ILE A 209 -9.54 9.27 5.43
CA ILE A 209 -8.42 8.64 4.73
C ILE A 209 -7.13 8.80 5.55
N SER A 210 -6.86 9.99 6.09
CA SER A 210 -5.66 10.26 6.88
C SER A 210 -5.60 9.40 8.15
N LEU A 211 -6.69 9.33 8.91
CA LEU A 211 -6.77 8.53 10.14
C LEU A 211 -6.65 7.03 9.82
N GLY A 212 -7.34 6.56 8.77
CA GLY A 212 -7.28 5.17 8.35
C GLY A 212 -5.92 4.75 7.77
N SER A 213 -5.15 5.69 7.22
CA SER A 213 -3.88 5.41 6.55
C SER A 213 -2.65 5.56 7.45
N SER A 214 -2.81 5.96 8.72
CA SER A 214 -1.69 6.25 9.63
C SER A 214 -0.64 5.13 9.70
N SER A 215 -1.08 3.86 9.82
CA SER A 215 -0.17 2.70 9.85
C SER A 215 0.56 2.47 8.53
N ALA A 216 -0.14 2.62 7.39
CA ALA A 216 0.47 2.50 6.07
C ALA A 216 1.54 3.59 5.86
N ILE A 217 1.22 4.84 6.19
CA ILE A 217 2.15 5.97 6.10
C ILE A 217 3.37 5.75 6.99
N SER A 218 3.18 5.30 8.24
CA SER A 218 4.28 4.99 9.17
C SER A 218 5.24 3.95 8.58
N ASN A 219 4.69 2.85 8.03
CA ASN A 219 5.49 1.83 7.35
C ASN A 219 6.19 2.37 6.10
N MET A 220 5.52 3.18 5.29
CA MET A 220 6.11 3.80 4.11
C MET A 220 7.31 4.69 4.46
N VAL A 221 7.16 5.56 5.46
CA VAL A 221 8.23 6.43 5.95
C VAL A 221 9.39 5.59 6.46
N ALA A 222 9.12 4.56 7.26
CA ALA A 222 10.16 3.67 7.76
C ALA A 222 10.89 2.93 6.62
N GLY A 223 10.16 2.46 5.60
CA GLY A 223 10.73 1.83 4.41
C GLY A 223 11.63 2.76 3.60
N LEU A 224 11.26 4.04 3.47
CA LEU A 224 12.11 5.07 2.85
C LEU A 224 13.39 5.28 3.66
N VAL A 225 13.29 5.41 4.99
CA VAL A 225 14.45 5.57 5.87
C VAL A 225 15.41 4.39 5.75
N ILE A 226 14.91 3.16 5.82
CA ILE A 226 15.70 1.93 5.62
C ILE A 226 16.37 1.94 4.23
N THR A 227 15.67 2.41 3.21
CA THR A 227 16.21 2.47 1.84
C THR A 227 17.36 3.47 1.68
N TYR A 228 17.25 4.65 2.28
CA TYR A 228 18.28 5.69 2.16
C TYR A 228 19.45 5.49 3.13
N MET A 229 19.19 5.09 4.38
CA MET A 229 20.24 4.82 5.36
C MET A 229 21.00 3.51 5.10
N ARG A 230 20.39 2.58 4.35
CA ARG A 230 20.97 1.27 3.98
C ARG A 230 21.61 0.54 5.17
N PRO A 231 20.92 0.36 6.32
CA PRO A 231 21.48 -0.36 7.47
C PRO A 231 21.75 -1.84 7.18
N PHE A 232 21.11 -2.37 6.14
CA PHE A 232 21.33 -3.68 5.55
C PHE A 232 20.91 -3.68 4.08
N GLN A 233 21.40 -4.66 3.34
CA GLN A 233 21.09 -4.91 1.94
C GLN A 233 20.38 -6.27 1.75
N VAL A 234 19.78 -6.46 0.58
CA VAL A 234 19.24 -7.78 0.21
C VAL A 234 20.40 -8.77 0.12
N GLY A 235 20.27 -9.92 0.78
CA GLY A 235 21.33 -10.91 0.94
C GLY A 235 22.07 -10.84 2.28
N ASP A 236 21.97 -9.76 3.03
CA ASP A 236 22.63 -9.67 4.35
C ASP A 236 21.98 -10.60 5.37
N ARG A 237 22.79 -11.23 6.22
CA ARG A 237 22.36 -11.92 7.44
C ARG A 237 22.15 -10.88 8.53
N VAL A 238 20.91 -10.76 9.01
CA VAL A 238 20.51 -9.75 10.01
C VAL A 238 19.71 -10.36 11.15
N LYS A 239 19.70 -9.68 12.30
CA LYS A 239 18.71 -9.86 13.36
C LYS A 239 17.87 -8.60 13.47
N LEU A 240 16.58 -8.75 13.18
CA LEU A 240 15.58 -7.68 13.28
C LEU A 240 14.66 -8.02 14.46
N GLY A 241 14.79 -7.28 15.56
CA GLY A 241 14.15 -7.61 16.82
C GLY A 241 14.61 -8.98 17.34
N THR A 242 13.70 -9.95 17.38
CA THR A 242 13.97 -11.33 17.85
C THR A 242 14.29 -12.30 16.73
N THR A 243 14.09 -11.92 15.47
CA THR A 243 14.19 -12.85 14.33
C THR A 243 15.54 -12.69 13.63
N VAL A 244 16.25 -13.80 13.41
CA VAL A 244 17.50 -13.87 12.65
C VAL A 244 17.22 -14.51 11.29
N GLY A 245 17.75 -13.92 10.22
CA GLY A 245 17.63 -14.48 8.88
C GLY A 245 18.32 -13.64 7.82
N ASP A 246 18.29 -14.13 6.59
CA ASP A 246 18.82 -13.47 5.41
C ASP A 246 17.76 -12.57 4.78
N VAL A 247 18.11 -11.33 4.45
CA VAL A 247 17.18 -10.39 3.82
C VAL A 247 16.85 -10.84 2.41
N VAL A 248 15.59 -11.22 2.17
CA VAL A 248 15.13 -11.69 0.85
C VAL A 248 14.63 -10.53 0.00
N GLU A 249 13.81 -9.66 0.60
CA GLU A 249 13.25 -8.51 -0.09
C GLU A 249 13.01 -7.36 0.90
N LYS A 250 13.07 -6.13 0.40
CA LYS A 250 12.60 -4.94 1.12
C LYS A 250 11.73 -4.11 0.20
N ASN A 251 10.49 -3.90 0.62
CA ASN A 251 9.50 -3.09 -0.07
C ASN A 251 9.17 -1.85 0.76
N LEU A 252 8.32 -0.97 0.23
CA LEU A 252 7.96 0.27 0.92
C LEU A 252 7.28 0.02 2.27
N LEU A 253 6.52 -1.07 2.42
CA LEU A 253 5.74 -1.36 3.62
C LEU A 253 6.38 -2.40 4.55
N VAL A 254 7.11 -3.36 4.00
CA VAL A 254 7.59 -4.54 4.73
C VAL A 254 8.99 -4.93 4.29
N THR A 255 9.70 -5.59 5.19
CA THR A 255 10.96 -6.31 4.94
C THR A 255 10.72 -7.80 5.16
N ARG A 256 11.17 -8.65 4.22
CA ARG A 256 11.11 -10.11 4.36
C ARG A 256 12.50 -10.65 4.64
N ILE A 257 12.59 -11.47 5.67
CA ILE A 257 13.81 -12.23 5.98
C ILE A 257 13.50 -13.72 5.95
N ARG A 258 14.45 -14.53 5.49
CA ARG A 258 14.37 -15.99 5.49
C ARG A 258 15.28 -16.55 6.56
N THR A 259 14.71 -17.31 7.48
CA THR A 259 15.48 -17.96 8.54
C THR A 259 16.29 -19.14 7.98
N ILE A 260 17.29 -19.62 8.74
CA ILE A 260 18.06 -20.84 8.40
C ILE A 260 17.18 -22.10 8.27
N LYS A 261 15.96 -22.06 8.82
CA LYS A 261 14.96 -23.13 8.69
C LYS A 261 14.07 -22.96 7.44
N ASN A 262 14.47 -22.11 6.49
CA ASN A 262 13.71 -21.78 5.28
C ASN A 262 12.31 -21.21 5.53
N VAL A 263 12.12 -20.51 6.66
CA VAL A 263 10.85 -19.81 6.97
C VAL A 263 10.95 -18.35 6.58
N ASP A 264 10.02 -17.88 5.75
CA ASP A 264 9.88 -16.48 5.37
C ASP A 264 9.10 -15.69 6.42
N VAL A 265 9.75 -14.72 7.05
CA VAL A 265 9.17 -13.83 8.05
C VAL A 265 9.01 -12.44 7.44
N THR A 266 7.78 -11.94 7.40
CA THR A 266 7.46 -10.59 6.93
C THR A 266 7.32 -9.65 8.11
N ILE A 267 8.15 -8.61 8.14
CA ILE A 267 8.20 -7.65 9.25
C ILE A 267 7.77 -6.28 8.72
N PRO A 268 6.77 -5.62 9.31
CA PRO A 268 6.43 -4.23 9.00
C PRO A 268 7.64 -3.32 9.19
N ASN A 269 7.91 -2.43 8.23
CA ASN A 269 9.08 -1.56 8.28
C ASN A 269 9.10 -0.65 9.52
N SER A 270 7.93 -0.22 10.00
CA SER A 270 7.84 0.54 11.26
C SER A 270 8.40 -0.25 12.44
N ASN A 271 8.18 -1.57 12.49
CA ASN A 271 8.69 -2.42 13.56
C ASN A 271 10.20 -2.64 13.43
N VAL A 272 10.70 -2.76 12.21
CA VAL A 272 12.14 -2.84 11.95
C VAL A 272 12.84 -1.58 12.47
N LEU A 273 12.34 -0.41 12.10
CA LEU A 273 12.96 0.88 12.48
C LEU A 273 12.84 1.19 13.98
N ASN A 274 11.77 0.72 14.64
CA ASN A 274 11.57 0.90 16.07
C ASN A 274 12.34 -0.10 16.95
N SER A 275 13.09 -1.04 16.35
CA SER A 275 13.86 -2.07 17.06
C SER A 275 15.35 -1.98 16.74
N HIS A 276 16.18 -2.67 17.52
CA HIS A 276 17.60 -2.79 17.19
C HIS A 276 17.79 -3.64 15.93
N ILE A 277 18.60 -3.11 15.01
CA ILE A 277 19.03 -3.79 13.79
C ILE A 277 20.46 -4.27 14.03
N ILE A 278 20.69 -5.58 13.99
CA ILE A 278 22.03 -6.15 14.04
C ILE A 278 22.32 -6.74 12.66
N ASN A 279 23.32 -6.20 11.98
CA ASN A 279 23.75 -6.70 10.68
C ASN A 279 25.07 -7.46 10.83
N PHE A 280 25.03 -8.78 10.62
CA PHE A 280 26.19 -9.65 10.72
C PHE A 280 27.06 -9.60 9.46
N SER A 281 26.47 -9.29 8.30
CA SER A 281 27.17 -9.21 7.01
C SER A 281 27.91 -7.89 6.80
N ALA A 282 27.47 -6.80 7.45
CA ALA A 282 27.94 -5.43 7.17
C ALA A 282 29.47 -5.24 7.08
N VAL A 283 30.22 -5.96 7.92
CA VAL A 283 31.70 -5.90 7.94
C VAL A 283 32.35 -7.28 7.80
N ALA A 284 31.57 -8.31 7.49
CA ALA A 284 32.07 -9.68 7.42
C ALA A 284 33.14 -9.84 6.34
N ASP A 285 32.93 -9.24 5.15
CA ASP A 285 33.90 -9.34 4.05
C ASP A 285 35.19 -8.54 4.32
N THR A 286 35.09 -7.42 5.04
CA THR A 286 36.20 -6.48 5.26
C THR A 286 36.99 -6.80 6.54
N LYS A 287 36.34 -6.79 7.70
CA LYS A 287 36.97 -7.01 9.01
C LYS A 287 36.82 -8.44 9.53
N GLY A 288 35.89 -9.21 8.97
CA GLY A 288 35.49 -10.50 9.53
C GLY A 288 34.46 -10.34 10.66
N LEU A 289 33.44 -11.18 10.64
CA LEU A 289 32.52 -11.38 11.75
C LEU A 289 33.21 -12.20 12.83
N ILE A 290 33.15 -11.77 14.09
CA ILE A 290 33.73 -12.53 15.20
C ILE A 290 32.69 -13.52 15.74
N LEU A 291 33.05 -14.81 15.72
CA LEU A 291 32.33 -15.86 16.42
C LEU A 291 32.99 -16.08 17.79
N ASN A 292 32.19 -16.10 18.85
CA ASN A 292 32.65 -16.13 20.23
C ASN A 292 32.05 -17.27 21.06
N PRO A 293 32.29 -18.56 20.73
CA PRO A 293 31.89 -19.65 21.61
C PRO A 293 32.54 -19.54 23.00
N ARG A 294 31.78 -19.92 24.03
CA ARG A 294 32.23 -19.96 25.42
C ARG A 294 32.25 -21.39 25.93
N ILE A 295 33.32 -21.75 26.61
CA ILE A 295 33.46 -23.00 27.35
C ILE A 295 33.96 -22.74 28.76
N THR A 296 33.78 -23.72 29.62
CA THR A 296 34.15 -23.66 31.03
C THR A 296 34.98 -24.88 31.40
N ILE A 297 36.12 -24.66 32.04
CA ILE A 297 37.09 -25.72 32.36
C ILE A 297 37.54 -25.55 33.83
N GLY A 298 37.64 -26.67 34.55
CA GLY A 298 38.10 -26.71 35.94
C GLY A 298 39.53 -26.16 36.15
N TYR A 299 39.82 -25.72 37.37
CA TYR A 299 41.13 -25.17 37.75
C TYR A 299 42.26 -26.19 37.79
N ASP A 300 41.92 -27.48 37.77
CA ASP A 300 42.84 -28.61 37.70
C ASP A 300 43.58 -28.70 36.36
N VAL A 301 43.06 -28.03 35.32
CA VAL A 301 43.69 -27.98 33.99
C VAL A 301 44.52 -26.70 33.84
N ASN A 302 45.77 -26.84 33.35
CA ASN A 302 46.61 -25.69 33.06
C ASN A 302 46.00 -24.80 31.97
N TRP A 303 45.69 -23.55 32.30
CA TRP A 303 45.06 -22.58 31.39
C TRP A 303 45.83 -22.36 30.08
N ARG A 304 47.17 -22.50 30.07
CA ARG A 304 47.97 -22.38 28.85
C ARG A 304 47.67 -23.52 27.87
N LYS A 305 47.42 -24.72 28.40
CA LYS A 305 47.04 -25.88 27.57
C LYS A 305 45.62 -25.70 27.02
N VAL A 306 44.70 -25.16 27.82
CA VAL A 306 43.36 -24.78 27.36
C VAL A 306 43.44 -23.78 26.20
N HIS A 307 44.30 -22.75 26.31
CA HIS A 307 44.51 -21.78 25.23
C HIS A 307 45.09 -22.44 23.96
N GLU A 308 46.08 -23.31 24.10
CA GLU A 308 46.66 -24.06 22.97
C GLU A 308 45.60 -24.86 22.22
N LEU A 309 44.75 -25.61 22.94
CA LEU A 309 43.72 -26.45 22.36
C LEU A 309 42.59 -25.64 21.71
N LEU A 310 42.15 -24.55 22.34
CA LEU A 310 41.14 -23.66 21.77
C LEU A 310 41.63 -22.97 20.49
N LEU A 311 42.88 -22.49 20.46
CA LEU A 311 43.48 -21.92 19.25
C LEU A 311 43.69 -23.00 18.17
N GLY A 312 44.06 -24.23 18.57
CA GLY A 312 44.12 -25.39 17.68
C GLY A 312 42.75 -25.71 17.05
N ALA A 313 41.67 -25.63 17.84
CA ALA A 313 40.31 -25.86 17.36
C ALA A 313 39.90 -24.82 16.33
N ALA A 314 40.16 -23.54 16.60
CA ALA A 314 39.96 -22.47 15.63
C ALA A 314 40.75 -22.69 14.33
N ALA A 315 41.99 -23.18 14.43
CA ALA A 315 42.82 -23.48 13.26
C ALA A 315 42.35 -24.70 12.45
N ARG A 316 41.65 -25.66 13.09
CA ARG A 316 41.07 -26.86 12.46
C ARG A 316 39.69 -26.59 11.83
N THR A 317 39.01 -25.52 12.24
CA THR A 317 37.67 -25.16 11.72
C THR A 317 37.75 -24.44 10.39
N GLU A 318 37.12 -25.03 9.37
CA GLU A 318 36.94 -24.37 8.08
C GLU A 318 36.06 -23.11 8.21
N GLY A 319 36.42 -22.04 7.51
CA GLY A 319 35.70 -20.76 7.59
C GLY A 319 36.18 -19.81 8.68
N ILE A 320 37.06 -20.23 9.60
CA ILE A 320 37.78 -19.33 10.51
C ILE A 320 39.04 -18.77 9.82
N LEU A 321 39.23 -17.46 9.91
CA LEU A 321 40.36 -16.76 9.32
C LEU A 321 41.64 -16.99 10.14
N LYS A 322 42.76 -17.13 9.41
CA LYS A 322 44.10 -17.19 9.99
C LYS A 322 44.65 -15.79 10.30
N ASP A 323 44.21 -14.80 9.53
CA ASP A 323 44.51 -13.38 9.69
C ASP A 323 43.22 -12.56 9.49
N PRO A 324 42.73 -11.82 10.50
CA PRO A 324 43.30 -11.67 11.85
C PRO A 324 43.33 -12.98 12.64
N LYS A 325 44.33 -13.13 13.51
CA LYS A 325 44.51 -14.35 14.33
C LYS A 325 43.36 -14.48 15.35
N PRO A 326 42.83 -15.70 15.57
CA PRO A 326 41.92 -15.97 16.68
C PRO A 326 42.57 -15.64 18.02
N PHE A 327 41.77 -15.22 18.99
CA PHE A 327 42.23 -14.88 20.35
C PHE A 327 41.26 -15.42 21.39
N ILE A 328 41.68 -15.46 22.65
CA ILE A 328 40.89 -16.04 23.74
C ILE A 328 40.81 -15.02 24.87
N PHE A 329 39.61 -14.80 25.39
CA PHE A 329 39.39 -14.11 26.66
C PHE A 329 39.11 -15.10 27.77
N GLN A 330 39.64 -14.85 28.95
CA GLN A 330 39.14 -15.44 30.19
C GLN A 330 38.09 -14.47 30.75
N THR A 331 36.82 -14.79 30.57
CA THR A 331 35.72 -13.86 30.85
C THR A 331 35.35 -13.81 32.32
N ALA A 332 35.60 -14.89 33.06
CA ALA A 332 35.37 -14.95 34.50
C ALA A 332 36.24 -16.05 35.16
N LEU A 333 36.53 -15.85 36.44
CA LEU A 333 37.10 -16.84 37.35
C LEU A 333 36.02 -17.18 38.39
N ASP A 334 35.25 -18.23 38.16
CA ASP A 334 34.17 -18.66 39.05
C ASP A 334 34.70 -19.57 40.18
N ASN A 335 33.83 -20.04 41.06
CA ASN A 335 34.24 -20.81 42.25
C ASN A 335 34.92 -22.15 41.93
N SER A 336 34.60 -22.77 40.79
CA SER A 336 35.06 -24.13 40.46
C SER A 336 35.62 -24.29 39.04
N TYR A 337 35.54 -23.26 38.21
CA TYR A 337 36.02 -23.28 36.83
C TYR A 337 36.38 -21.88 36.33
N VAL A 338 37.13 -21.82 35.24
CA VAL A 338 37.41 -20.61 34.47
C VAL A 338 36.51 -20.60 33.23
N GLN A 339 35.94 -19.44 32.90
CA GLN A 339 35.20 -19.23 31.66
C GLN A 339 36.15 -18.72 30.57
N TYR A 340 36.22 -19.44 29.45
CA TYR A 340 37.00 -19.07 28.28
C TYR A 340 36.08 -18.74 27.11
N GLU A 341 36.35 -17.62 26.44
CA GLU A 341 35.68 -17.21 25.22
C GLU A 341 36.69 -17.21 24.06
N LEU A 342 36.54 -18.17 23.15
CA LEU A 342 37.35 -18.24 21.94
C LEU A 342 36.73 -17.32 20.89
N ASN A 343 37.50 -16.37 20.37
CA ASN A 343 37.08 -15.39 19.39
C ASN A 343 37.77 -15.66 18.05
N GLY A 344 37.02 -16.14 17.07
CA GLY A 344 37.51 -16.44 15.72
C GLY A 344 36.80 -15.60 14.66
N TYR A 345 37.55 -15.05 13.70
CA TYR A 345 36.97 -14.25 12.62
C TYR A 345 36.47 -15.14 11.49
N THR A 346 35.34 -14.82 10.87
CA THR A 346 34.82 -15.49 9.66
C THR A 346 34.30 -14.47 8.65
N ARG A 347 34.36 -14.80 7.36
CA ARG A 347 33.65 -14.06 6.30
C ARG A 347 32.27 -14.65 5.99
N LEU A 348 31.98 -15.85 6.48
CA LEU A 348 30.76 -16.61 6.15
C LEU A 348 29.59 -16.16 7.02
N ALA A 349 29.20 -14.88 6.94
CA ALA A 349 28.12 -14.33 7.78
C ALA A 349 26.79 -15.06 7.59
N ASN A 350 26.41 -15.45 6.37
CA ASN A 350 25.16 -16.17 6.14
C ASN A 350 25.20 -17.63 6.65
N ASN A 351 26.37 -18.21 6.89
CA ASN A 351 26.51 -19.60 7.34
C ASN A 351 27.26 -19.69 8.68
N PHE A 352 27.24 -18.62 9.48
CA PHE A 352 28.02 -18.60 10.73
C PHE A 352 27.56 -19.69 11.71
N ASP A 353 26.30 -20.14 11.64
CA ASP A 353 25.75 -21.19 12.49
C ASP A 353 26.47 -22.54 12.26
N ASP A 354 26.78 -22.86 11.00
CA ASP A 354 27.52 -24.07 10.63
C ASP A 354 28.97 -23.98 11.12
N VAL A 355 29.60 -22.82 10.93
CA VAL A 355 30.97 -22.55 11.43
C VAL A 355 31.02 -22.65 12.96
N TYR A 356 30.01 -22.14 13.66
CA TYR A 356 29.87 -22.30 15.11
C TYR A 356 29.79 -23.77 15.51
N SER A 357 28.98 -24.55 14.81
CA SER A 357 28.81 -25.98 15.07
C SER A 357 30.12 -26.76 14.85
N ASP A 358 30.83 -26.47 13.76
CA ASP A 358 32.13 -27.08 13.46
C ASP A 358 33.19 -26.66 14.50
N LEU A 359 33.16 -25.41 14.96
CA LEU A 359 34.04 -24.91 16.01
C LEU A 359 33.83 -25.65 17.33
N TYR A 360 32.58 -25.87 17.75
CA TYR A 360 32.28 -26.68 18.95
C TYR A 360 32.74 -28.13 18.80
N ARG A 361 32.58 -28.74 17.61
CA ARG A 361 33.06 -30.10 17.33
C ARG A 361 34.57 -30.21 17.47
N ASN A 362 35.31 -29.30 16.84
CA ASN A 362 36.77 -29.29 16.92
C ASN A 362 37.29 -28.98 18.33
N ILE A 363 36.56 -28.17 19.12
CA ILE A 363 36.87 -27.98 20.55
C ILE A 363 36.74 -29.31 21.30
N GLN A 364 35.63 -30.04 21.12
CA GLN A 364 35.43 -31.33 21.79
C GLN A 364 36.50 -32.36 21.37
N ASP A 365 36.77 -32.48 20.07
CA ASP A 365 37.75 -33.42 19.54
C ASP A 365 39.15 -33.17 20.11
N LEU A 366 39.64 -31.93 20.07
CA LEU A 366 41.00 -31.62 20.55
C LEU A 366 41.15 -31.76 22.07
N PHE A 367 40.11 -31.45 22.84
CA PHE A 367 40.14 -31.68 24.30
C PHE A 367 40.17 -33.18 24.62
N ASN A 368 39.35 -33.97 23.93
CA ASN A 368 39.34 -35.43 24.09
C ASN A 368 40.67 -36.07 23.64
N GLU A 369 41.23 -35.65 22.51
CA GLU A 369 42.56 -36.08 22.02
C GLU A 369 43.66 -35.76 23.06
N ALA A 370 43.54 -34.63 23.77
CA ALA A 370 44.44 -34.24 24.84
C ALA A 370 44.13 -34.88 26.21
N GLN A 371 43.12 -35.75 26.29
CA GLN A 371 42.64 -36.39 27.53
C GLN A 371 42.21 -35.37 28.60
N ILE A 372 41.63 -34.25 28.17
CA ILE A 372 41.09 -33.20 29.04
C ILE A 372 39.58 -33.24 28.95
N GLU A 373 38.92 -33.48 30.08
CA GLU A 373 37.47 -33.47 30.16
C GLU A 373 36.93 -32.03 30.15
N ILE A 374 35.99 -31.73 29.25
CA ILE A 374 35.24 -30.46 29.28
C ILE A 374 34.16 -30.58 30.35
N MET A 375 34.52 -30.23 31.59
CA MET A 375 33.60 -30.26 32.72
C MET A 375 33.67 -28.98 33.56
N SER A 376 32.52 -28.65 34.16
CA SER A 376 32.39 -27.59 35.16
C SER A 376 31.94 -28.21 36.48
N PRO A 377 32.85 -28.37 37.46
CA PRO A 377 32.50 -28.99 38.72
C PRO A 377 31.35 -28.21 39.38
N THR A 378 30.25 -28.89 39.67
CA THR A 378 29.09 -28.29 40.36
C THR A 378 28.97 -28.92 41.75
N TYR A 379 28.97 -28.09 42.79
CA TYR A 379 28.75 -28.56 44.16
C TYR A 379 27.24 -28.79 44.37
N HIS A 380 26.85 -30.04 44.58
CA HIS A 380 25.52 -30.38 45.08
C HIS A 380 25.61 -30.61 46.58
N ALA A 381 24.86 -29.83 47.37
CA ALA A 381 24.65 -30.13 48.77
C ALA A 381 23.81 -31.40 48.88
N LEU A 382 24.45 -32.52 49.16
CA LEU A 382 23.76 -33.75 49.58
C LEU A 382 23.12 -33.46 50.94
N ARG A 383 21.79 -33.25 50.93
CA ARG A 383 21.00 -33.25 52.15
C ARG A 383 20.74 -34.70 52.52
N ASP A 384 21.57 -35.23 53.40
CA ASP A 384 21.25 -36.42 54.19
C ASP A 384 19.87 -36.19 54.83
N GLY A 385 18.96 -37.14 54.64
CA GLY A 385 17.54 -37.03 54.97
C GLY A 385 17.23 -37.07 56.47
N GLU A 386 18.18 -36.92 57.37
CA GLU A 386 17.92 -36.88 58.81
C GLU A 386 17.70 -35.47 59.34
N GLY A 387 16.55 -34.90 58.98
CA GLY A 387 15.94 -33.78 59.69
C GLY A 387 15.48 -32.63 58.81
N LYS A 388 14.24 -32.18 59.03
CA LYS A 388 13.78 -30.89 58.53
C LYS A 388 14.67 -29.79 59.15
N HIS A 389 15.55 -29.17 58.35
CA HIS A 389 16.33 -27.98 58.73
C HIS A 389 15.41 -26.74 58.71
N ILE A 390 14.36 -26.82 59.52
CA ILE A 390 13.44 -25.74 59.81
C ILE A 390 13.97 -25.07 61.09
N PRO A 391 13.97 -23.72 61.19
CA PRO A 391 14.29 -23.03 62.44
C PRO A 391 13.53 -23.63 63.62
N ALA A 392 14.15 -23.68 64.80
CA ALA A 392 13.57 -24.39 65.95
C ALA A 392 12.13 -23.92 66.29
N GLU A 393 11.83 -22.66 66.02
CA GLU A 393 10.51 -22.03 66.15
C GLU A 393 9.38 -22.64 65.29
N TYR A 394 9.70 -23.45 64.28
CA TYR A 394 8.72 -24.08 63.39
C TYR A 394 8.81 -25.62 63.35
N LYS A 395 9.58 -26.25 64.25
CA LYS A 395 9.57 -27.72 64.44
C LYS A 395 8.44 -28.09 65.41
N SER A 396 7.20 -28.21 64.91
CA SER A 396 6.04 -28.70 65.66
C SER A 396 5.97 -30.22 65.73
#